data_AF-A0A938NKD1-F1
#
_entry.id   AF-A0A938NKD1-F1
#
_cell.length_a   1.000
_cell.length_b   1.000
_cell.length_c   1.000
_cell.angle_alpha   90.00
_cell.angle_beta   90.00
_cell.angle_gamma   90.00
#
_symmetry.space_group_name_H-M   'P 1'
#
loop_
_entity.id
_entity.type
_entity.pdbx_description
1 polymer ?
#
loop_
_entity_poly.entity_id
_entity_poly.type
_entity_poly.pdbx_seq_one_letter_code
_entity_poly.pdbx_strand_id
1 'polypeptide(L)'
;MSEPQAMSPAWEDARTFLRQVEPELYELEPGGALALELGDDGWLVEITPDGRLICQMGMAMDDIMSLLSDGTPEDLGADELAKQAKYYLQPAVSKVRKTFLGAGFEEQTEMTDAYVAVLFQRPVDFAKRDEVAQAIRWCRQQIAGR
;
A
#
# COMPACT_ATOMS: atom_id res chain seq x y z
N MET A 1 8.66 13.05 4.70
CA MET A 1 7.50 13.43 5.51
C MET A 1 6.42 13.88 4.54
N SER A 2 5.45 13.02 4.24
CA SER A 2 4.26 13.43 3.49
C SER A 2 3.52 14.49 4.32
N GLU A 3 3.20 15.62 3.71
CA GLU A 3 2.43 16.67 4.38
C GLU A 3 1.09 16.10 4.86
N PRO A 4 0.61 16.47 6.07
CA PRO A 4 -0.69 16.00 6.53
C PRO A 4 -1.77 16.57 5.60
N GLN A 5 -2.27 15.74 4.70
CA GLN A 5 -3.40 16.09 3.87
C GLN A 5 -4.66 16.16 4.72
N ALA A 6 -5.49 17.15 4.42
CA ALA A 6 -6.70 17.40 5.19
C ALA A 6 -7.64 16.20 5.10
N MET A 7 -8.02 15.67 6.26
CA MET A 7 -9.01 14.61 6.38
C MET A 7 -10.33 15.01 5.75
N SER A 8 -10.94 14.09 5.00
CA SER A 8 -12.26 14.28 4.42
C SER A 8 -13.32 14.37 5.53
N PRO A 9 -14.28 15.31 5.45
CA PRO A 9 -15.37 15.39 6.42
C PRO A 9 -16.29 14.16 6.41
N ALA A 10 -16.26 13.36 5.33
CA ALA A 10 -17.02 12.11 5.20
C ALA A 10 -16.26 10.89 5.75
N TRP A 11 -15.04 11.07 6.28
CA TRP A 11 -14.17 9.97 6.68
C TRP A 11 -14.78 9.10 7.78
N GLU A 12 -15.24 9.69 8.88
CA GLU A 12 -15.76 8.95 10.04
C GLU A 12 -16.90 8.00 9.66
N ASP A 13 -17.83 8.51 8.85
CA ASP A 13 -18.96 7.76 8.32
C ASP A 13 -18.51 6.63 7.37
N ALA A 14 -17.58 6.93 6.46
CA ALA A 14 -17.04 5.95 5.53
C ALA A 14 -16.25 4.86 6.27
N ARG A 15 -15.40 5.22 7.24
CA ARG A 15 -14.64 4.31 8.09
C ARG A 15 -15.57 3.35 8.83
N THR A 16 -16.62 3.88 9.43
CA THR A 16 -17.62 3.07 10.15
C THR A 16 -18.29 2.07 9.21
N PHE A 17 -18.73 2.52 8.04
CA PHE A 17 -19.34 1.64 7.03
C PHE A 17 -18.36 0.56 6.54
N LEU A 18 -17.14 0.95 6.16
CA LEU A 18 -16.14 0.05 5.62
C LEU A 18 -15.78 -1.06 6.61
N ARG A 19 -15.62 -0.74 7.90
CA ARG A 19 -15.38 -1.74 8.95
C ARG A 19 -16.55 -2.70 9.16
N GLN A 20 -17.77 -2.33 8.79
CA GLN A 20 -18.93 -3.22 8.86
C GLN A 20 -18.97 -4.19 7.66
N VAL A 21 -18.65 -3.71 6.45
CA VAL A 21 -18.76 -4.51 5.22
C VAL A 21 -17.48 -5.26 4.86
N GLU A 22 -16.34 -4.84 5.39
CA GLU A 22 -15.03 -5.51 5.32
C GLU A 22 -14.46 -5.66 6.75
N PRO A 23 -14.91 -6.66 7.53
CA PRO A 23 -14.50 -6.83 8.93
C PRO A 23 -13.00 -7.11 9.13
N GLU A 24 -12.29 -7.48 8.06
CA GLU A 24 -10.85 -7.73 8.06
C GLU A 24 -10.02 -6.43 8.04
N LEU A 25 -10.64 -5.27 7.75
CA LEU A 25 -9.96 -3.97 7.82
C LEU A 25 -9.62 -3.61 9.27
N TYR A 26 -8.37 -3.18 9.49
CA TYR A 26 -7.89 -2.67 10.77
C TYR A 26 -7.40 -1.22 10.63
N GLU A 27 -7.33 -0.50 11.75
CA GLU A 27 -6.80 0.88 11.78
C GLU A 27 -5.28 0.85 11.95
N LEU A 28 -4.55 1.62 11.13
CA LEU A 28 -3.10 1.80 11.30
C LEU A 28 -2.78 2.66 12.53
N GLU A 29 -3.57 3.72 12.73
CA GLU A 29 -3.61 4.51 13.95
C GLU A 29 -5.05 4.87 14.31
N PRO A 30 -5.35 5.19 15.59
CA PRO A 30 -6.71 5.53 16.00
C PRO A 30 -7.33 6.66 15.18
N GLY A 31 -8.40 6.36 14.46
CA GLY A 31 -9.09 7.30 13.56
C GLY A 31 -8.38 7.59 12.23
N GLY A 32 -7.20 7.01 12.03
CA GLY A 32 -6.39 7.12 10.82
C GLY A 32 -6.83 6.16 9.72
N ALA A 33 -5.90 5.80 8.84
CA ALA A 33 -6.17 4.95 7.69
C ALA A 33 -6.65 3.55 8.07
N LEU A 34 -7.47 2.95 7.19
CA LEU A 34 -7.85 1.54 7.27
C LEU A 34 -6.95 0.72 6.35
N ALA A 35 -6.48 -0.41 6.84
CA ALA A 35 -5.56 -1.29 6.15
C ALA A 35 -6.08 -2.74 6.12
N LEU A 36 -5.72 -3.48 5.07
CA LEU A 36 -5.98 -4.91 4.93
C LEU A 36 -4.78 -5.58 4.26
N GLU A 37 -4.18 -6.54 4.95
CA GLU A 37 -3.10 -7.38 4.41
C GLU A 37 -3.64 -8.35 3.35
N LEU A 38 -2.91 -8.47 2.25
CA LEU A 38 -3.31 -9.24 1.07
C LEU A 38 -2.31 -10.39 0.83
N GLY A 39 -2.39 -11.37 1.73
CA GLY A 39 -1.53 -12.56 1.74
C GLY A 39 -0.13 -12.30 2.30
N ASP A 40 0.76 -13.28 2.14
CA ASP A 40 2.04 -13.31 2.86
C ASP A 40 3.17 -12.54 2.16
N ASP A 41 2.93 -12.03 0.95
CA ASP A 41 3.98 -11.46 0.10
C ASP A 41 4.17 -9.96 0.34
N GLY A 42 3.81 -9.39 1.49
CA GLY A 42 4.01 -7.95 1.78
C GLY A 42 3.06 -6.99 1.04
N TRP A 43 1.94 -7.50 0.52
CA TRP A 43 0.92 -6.67 -0.10
C TRP A 43 -0.10 -6.18 0.92
N LEU A 44 -0.47 -4.90 0.79
CA LEU A 44 -1.46 -4.24 1.63
C LEU A 44 -2.38 -3.38 0.76
N VAL A 45 -3.65 -3.30 1.12
CA VAL A 45 -4.53 -2.22 0.67
C VAL A 45 -4.82 -1.28 1.82
N GLU A 46 -4.76 0.01 1.56
CA GLU A 46 -4.98 1.08 2.52
C GLU A 46 -6.00 2.09 1.97
N ILE A 47 -6.94 2.51 2.81
CA ILE A 47 -7.81 3.66 2.56
C ILE A 47 -7.44 4.74 3.56
N THR A 48 -7.03 5.89 3.03
CA THR A 48 -6.57 7.01 3.83
C THR A 48 -7.71 7.98 4.16
N PRO A 49 -7.66 8.70 5.30
CA PRO A 49 -8.69 9.66 5.68
C PRO A 49 -8.90 10.82 4.69
N ASP A 50 -7.91 11.13 3.87
CA ASP A 50 -7.97 12.17 2.85
C ASP A 50 -8.51 11.68 1.50
N GLY A 51 -8.97 10.43 1.41
CA GLY A 51 -9.70 9.93 0.25
C GLY A 51 -8.83 9.30 -0.82
N ARG A 52 -7.75 8.60 -0.46
CA ARG A 52 -7.04 7.72 -1.37
C ARG A 52 -7.29 6.26 -1.07
N LEU A 53 -7.35 5.49 -2.14
CA LEU A 53 -7.19 4.03 -2.12
C LEU A 53 -5.78 3.72 -2.61
N ILE A 54 -5.01 3.02 -1.79
CA ILE A 54 -3.61 2.69 -2.03
C ILE A 54 -3.47 1.17 -1.97
N CYS A 55 -2.99 0.56 -3.04
CA CYS A 55 -2.68 -0.86 -3.11
C CYS A 55 -1.16 -0.97 -3.26
N GLN A 56 -0.48 -1.41 -2.20
CA GLN A 56 0.97 -1.30 -2.06
C GLN A 56 1.63 -2.65 -1.80
N MET A 57 2.89 -2.73 -2.25
CA MET A 57 3.78 -3.86 -2.04
C MET A 57 5.05 -3.34 -1.38
N GLY A 58 5.25 -3.70 -0.13
CA GLY A 58 6.30 -3.15 0.73
C GLY A 58 7.21 -4.21 1.34
N MET A 59 8.39 -3.76 1.76
CA MET A 59 9.34 -4.56 2.53
C MET A 59 10.00 -3.68 3.59
N ALA A 60 10.21 -4.22 4.79
CA ALA A 60 10.93 -3.53 5.83
C ALA A 60 12.41 -3.34 5.42
N MET A 61 13.01 -2.22 5.82
CA MET A 61 14.42 -1.97 5.52
C MET A 61 15.33 -3.05 6.13
N ASP A 62 14.98 -3.54 7.32
CA ASP A 62 15.69 -4.63 8.01
C ASP A 62 15.71 -5.94 7.21
N ASP A 63 14.63 -6.24 6.48
CA ASP A 63 14.56 -7.42 5.61
C ASP A 63 15.46 -7.24 4.39
N ILE A 64 15.47 -6.03 3.79
CA ILE A 64 16.37 -5.69 2.68
C ILE A 64 17.83 -5.82 3.12
N MET A 65 18.18 -5.28 4.28
CA MET A 65 19.52 -5.39 4.85
C MET A 65 19.90 -6.86 5.11
N SER A 66 18.98 -7.65 5.64
CA SER A 66 19.19 -9.09 5.89
C SER A 66 19.42 -9.88 4.60
N LEU A 67 18.69 -9.56 3.52
CA LEU A 67 18.84 -10.19 2.21
C LEU A 67 20.19 -9.90 1.53
N LEU A 68 20.80 -8.76 1.88
CA LEU A 68 22.07 -8.30 1.29
C LEU A 68 23.28 -8.71 2.13
N SER A 69 23.06 -8.99 3.41
CA SER A 69 24.08 -9.44 4.35
C SER A 69 24.33 -10.94 4.20
N ASP A 70 25.01 -11.36 3.13
CA ASP A 70 25.43 -12.78 2.91
C ASP A 70 26.56 -13.21 3.89
N GLY A 71 26.47 -12.77 5.17
CA GLY A 71 27.42 -13.03 6.25
C GLY A 71 28.44 -11.92 6.53
N THR A 72 28.45 -10.81 5.79
CA THR A 72 29.34 -9.67 6.03
C THR A 72 28.55 -8.36 6.08
N PRO A 73 28.71 -7.54 7.13
CA PRO A 73 28.07 -6.24 7.22
C PRO A 73 28.82 -5.26 6.30
N GLU A 74 28.50 -5.26 5.02
CA GLU A 74 28.84 -4.12 4.17
C GLU A 74 27.81 -3.01 4.44
N ASP A 75 28.32 -1.83 4.80
CA ASP A 75 27.52 -0.61 4.93
C ASP A 75 27.09 -0.16 3.53
N LEU A 76 25.96 -0.68 3.07
CA LEU A 76 25.40 -0.30 1.78
C LEU A 76 24.82 1.10 1.88
N GLY A 77 25.28 1.99 1.00
CA GLY A 77 24.70 3.33 0.87
C GLY A 77 23.21 3.27 0.49
N ALA A 78 22.47 4.33 0.79
CA ALA A 78 21.04 4.44 0.51
C ALA A 78 20.67 4.15 -0.96
N ASP A 79 21.56 4.50 -1.91
CA ASP A 79 21.36 4.24 -3.34
C ASP A 79 21.45 2.75 -3.70
N GLU A 80 22.33 1.99 -3.04
CA GLU A 80 22.42 0.53 -3.19
C GLU A 80 21.16 -0.13 -2.61
N LEU A 81 20.74 0.26 -1.40
CA LEU A 81 19.53 -0.26 -0.75
C LEU A 81 18.28 -0.03 -1.61
N ALA A 82 18.12 1.18 -2.15
CA ALA A 82 17.00 1.53 -3.03
C ALA A 82 16.95 0.66 -4.30
N LYS A 83 18.12 0.37 -4.91
CA LYS A 83 18.20 -0.51 -6.09
C LYS A 83 17.78 -1.94 -5.74
N GLN A 84 18.23 -2.44 -4.59
CA GLN A 84 17.97 -3.82 -4.17
C GLN A 84 16.50 -4.01 -3.80
N ALA A 85 15.94 -3.08 -3.03
CA ALA A 85 14.51 -3.05 -2.73
C ALA A 85 13.68 -3.04 -4.01
N LYS A 86 14.01 -2.16 -4.96
CA LYS A 86 13.34 -2.13 -6.27
C LYS A 86 13.45 -3.47 -7.00
N TYR A 87 14.63 -4.09 -7.02
CA TYR A 87 14.83 -5.39 -7.67
C TYR A 87 13.95 -6.48 -7.06
N TYR A 88 13.73 -6.44 -5.74
CA TYR A 88 12.89 -7.41 -5.03
C TYR A 88 11.39 -7.20 -5.25
N LEU A 89 10.92 -5.95 -5.25
CA LEU A 89 9.49 -5.64 -5.39
C LEU A 89 9.02 -5.74 -6.86
N GLN A 90 9.91 -5.47 -7.83
CA GLN A 90 9.58 -5.35 -9.25
C GLN A 90 8.91 -6.59 -9.86
N PRO A 91 9.31 -7.86 -9.56
CA PRO A 91 8.66 -9.04 -10.13
C PRO A 91 7.18 -9.14 -9.74
N ALA A 92 6.83 -8.91 -8.48
CA ALA A 92 5.44 -8.97 -8.00
C ALA A 92 4.62 -7.81 -8.56
N VAL A 93 5.17 -6.58 -8.49
CA VAL A 93 4.53 -5.36 -9.00
C VAL A 93 4.25 -5.43 -10.50
N SER A 94 5.21 -5.95 -11.29
CA SER A 94 5.10 -5.97 -12.75
C SER A 94 3.94 -6.83 -13.25
N LYS A 95 3.52 -7.86 -12.49
CA LYS A 95 2.38 -8.72 -12.83
C LYS A 95 1.06 -7.95 -12.84
N VAL A 96 0.91 -6.98 -11.95
CA VAL A 96 -0.35 -6.25 -11.76
C VAL A 96 -0.31 -4.83 -12.34
N ARG A 97 0.88 -4.27 -12.59
CA ARG A 97 1.10 -2.89 -13.07
C ARG A 97 0.14 -2.48 -14.18
N LYS A 98 0.06 -3.25 -15.27
CA LYS A 98 -0.81 -2.89 -16.41
C LYS A 98 -2.29 -2.79 -16.02
N THR A 99 -2.75 -3.69 -15.15
CA THR A 99 -4.13 -3.73 -14.66
C THR A 99 -4.45 -2.51 -13.80
N PHE A 100 -3.55 -2.16 -12.87
CA PHE A 100 -3.73 -1.01 -12.00
C PHE A 100 -3.68 0.31 -12.75
N LEU A 101 -2.67 0.51 -13.61
CA LEU A 101 -2.59 1.72 -14.44
C LEU A 101 -3.82 1.85 -15.37
N GLY A 102 -4.29 0.74 -15.94
CA GLY A 102 -5.51 0.72 -16.76
C GLY A 102 -6.80 1.03 -15.98
N ALA A 103 -6.80 0.81 -14.66
CA ALA A 103 -7.90 1.15 -13.76
C ALA A 103 -7.80 2.59 -13.20
N GLY A 104 -6.84 3.39 -13.68
CA GLY A 104 -6.67 4.78 -13.28
C GLY A 104 -5.89 4.99 -11.98
N PHE A 105 -5.11 4.00 -11.55
CA PHE A 105 -4.13 4.19 -10.49
C PHE A 105 -2.85 4.83 -11.04
N GLU A 106 -2.18 5.60 -10.19
CA GLU A 106 -0.84 6.12 -10.41
C GLU A 106 0.17 5.27 -9.63
N GLU A 107 1.30 4.93 -10.26
CA GLU A 107 2.40 4.20 -9.62
C GLU A 107 3.38 5.19 -8.99
N GLN A 108 3.68 4.98 -7.71
CA GLN A 108 4.71 5.72 -6.99
C GLN A 108 5.63 4.73 -6.25
N THR A 109 6.87 5.14 -6.00
CA THR A 109 7.76 4.45 -5.06
C THR A 109 7.93 5.33 -3.83
N GLU A 110 7.74 4.75 -2.65
CA GLU A 110 8.03 5.39 -1.36
C GLU A 110 9.17 4.66 -0.69
N MET A 111 10.11 5.43 -0.14
CA MET A 111 11.23 4.91 0.61
C MET A 111 11.42 5.79 1.84
N THR A 112 11.47 5.14 2.99
CA THR A 112 11.79 5.74 4.27
C THR A 112 12.90 4.92 4.92
N ASP A 113 13.41 5.39 6.06
CA ASP A 113 14.38 4.61 6.85
C ASP A 113 13.78 3.30 7.38
N ALA A 114 12.45 3.18 7.42
CA ALA A 114 11.74 2.01 7.93
C ALA A 114 11.37 0.99 6.84
N TYR A 115 11.07 1.43 5.62
CA TYR A 115 10.57 0.56 4.56
C TYR A 115 10.78 1.11 3.15
N VAL A 116 10.68 0.23 2.16
CA VAL A 116 10.50 0.58 0.74
C VAL A 116 9.21 -0.04 0.25
N ALA A 117 8.40 0.74 -0.48
CA ALA A 117 7.16 0.27 -1.09
C ALA A 117 6.97 0.80 -2.50
N VAL A 118 6.30 -0.01 -3.34
CA VAL A 118 5.66 0.46 -4.57
C VAL A 118 4.17 0.56 -4.32
N LEU A 119 3.61 1.73 -4.62
CA LEU A 119 2.22 2.08 -4.36
C LEU A 119 1.50 2.26 -5.69
N PHE A 120 0.33 1.66 -5.82
CA PHE A 120 -0.68 2.06 -6.78
C PHE A 120 -1.75 2.84 -6.04
N GLN A 121 -1.88 4.14 -6.31
CA GLN A 121 -2.86 4.99 -5.62
C GLN A 121 -3.84 5.65 -6.58
N ARG A 122 -5.07 5.88 -6.11
CA ARG A 122 -6.04 6.73 -6.79
C ARG A 122 -6.99 7.40 -5.79
N PRO A 123 -7.54 8.58 -6.11
CA PRO A 123 -8.58 9.18 -5.29
C PRO A 123 -9.87 8.35 -5.29
N VAL A 124 -10.60 8.39 -4.18
CA VAL A 124 -11.93 7.79 -4.01
C VAL A 124 -12.93 8.80 -3.46
N ASP A 125 -14.20 8.57 -3.75
CA ASP A 125 -15.30 9.41 -3.25
C ASP A 125 -16.02 8.71 -2.10
N PHE A 126 -15.86 9.23 -0.88
CA PHE A 126 -16.53 8.71 0.31
C PHE A 126 -18.05 8.93 0.34
N ALA A 127 -18.60 9.76 -0.54
CA ALA A 127 -20.05 9.80 -0.75
C ALA A 127 -20.56 8.49 -1.40
N LYS A 128 -19.67 7.75 -2.08
CA LYS A 128 -19.99 6.51 -2.80
C LYS A 128 -19.38 5.29 -2.11
N ARG A 129 -19.75 5.09 -0.85
CA ARG A 129 -19.14 4.10 0.06
C ARG A 129 -19.14 2.68 -0.50
N ASP A 130 -20.19 2.28 -1.21
CA ASP A 130 -20.27 0.97 -1.89
C ASP A 130 -19.22 0.83 -3.01
N GLU A 131 -18.98 1.88 -3.80
CA GLU A 131 -17.93 1.89 -4.84
C GLU A 131 -16.54 1.79 -4.20
N VAL A 132 -16.32 2.40 -3.03
CA VAL A 132 -15.07 2.28 -2.27
C VAL A 132 -14.86 0.85 -1.78
N ALA A 133 -15.87 0.23 -1.17
CA ALA A 133 -15.80 -1.17 -0.74
C ALA A 133 -15.57 -2.12 -1.92
N GLN A 134 -16.24 -1.88 -3.06
CA GLN A 134 -16.01 -2.65 -4.28
C GLN A 134 -14.58 -2.50 -4.79
N ALA A 135 -14.00 -1.30 -4.72
CA ALA A 135 -12.63 -1.06 -5.11
C ALA A 135 -11.60 -1.79 -4.22
N ILE A 136 -11.84 -1.86 -2.91
CA ILE A 136 -11.03 -2.66 -1.97
C ILE A 136 -11.04 -4.13 -2.38
N ARG A 137 -12.24 -4.69 -2.56
CA ARG A 137 -12.40 -6.09 -3.01
C ARG A 137 -11.72 -6.34 -4.34
N TRP A 138 -11.81 -5.39 -5.27
CA TRP A 138 -11.16 -5.48 -6.57
C TRP A 138 -9.63 -5.51 -6.44
N CYS A 139 -9.03 -4.63 -5.62
CA CYS A 139 -7.59 -4.68 -5.34
C CYS A 139 -7.19 -6.06 -4.81
N ARG A 140 -7.91 -6.57 -3.80
CA ARG A 140 -7.68 -7.92 -3.26
C ARG A 140 -7.74 -9.00 -4.35
N GLN A 141 -8.71 -8.94 -5.26
CA GLN A 141 -8.83 -9.92 -6.35
C GLN A 141 -7.66 -9.86 -7.35
N GLN A 142 -7.25 -8.65 -7.77
CA GLN A 142 -6.12 -8.51 -8.71
C GLN A 142 -4.81 -8.97 -8.09
N ILE A 143 -4.68 -8.80 -6.78
CA ILE A 143 -3.49 -9.14 -6.01
C ILE A 143 -3.49 -10.63 -5.67
N ALA A 144 -4.64 -11.26 -5.40
CA ALA A 144 -4.73 -12.71 -5.17
C ALA A 144 -4.61 -13.55 -6.45
N GLY A 145 -5.01 -13.02 -7.61
CA GLY A 145 -4.96 -13.72 -8.90
C GLY A 145 -3.61 -13.70 -9.63
N ARG A 146 -2.52 -13.41 -8.91
CA ARG A 146 -1.16 -13.17 -9.42
C ARG A 146 -0.28 -14.43 -9.58
#